data_AF-A0A5B2VKG9-F1
#
_entry.id   AF-A0A5B2VKG9-F1
#
_cell.length_a   1.000
_cell.length_b   1.000
_cell.length_c   1.000
_cell.angle_alpha   90.00
_cell.angle_beta   90.00
_cell.angle_gamma   90.00
#
_symmetry.space_group_name_H-M   'P 1'
#
loop_
_entity.id
_entity.type
_entity.pdbx_description
1 polymer ?
#
loop_
_entity_poly.entity_id
_entity_poly.type
_entity_poly.pdbx_seq_one_letter_code
_entity_poly.pdbx_strand_id
1 'polypeptide(L)'
;MTSSVNQASAIIGLHRKSYISTAGTGNDFNDQVGIWIKGYYQNKGDAMPVFIGGAGFNSEDSKMIVDRTGYVGIGTSVPAARLDVRGTEGAPIVRFSTAEVSSSDAYLKLINATSVDGSFIPNITGRAKAPGRPFGLYLTGEAEDVVPIAGEAGMAAVVIDSRSKASTALTNTNLFAIANFAQSVLVVKADGSMGIGVTDTKGYKLAVGGSMIAERVKVKLKTAWPDYVFAHDYQLPPLSVVAD
;
A
#
# COMPACT_ATOMS: atom_id res chain seq x y z
N MET A 1 17.23 42.35 31.54
CA MET A 1 16.53 41.58 30.49
C MET A 1 17.59 40.97 29.58
N THR A 2 18.04 39.74 29.85
CA THR A 2 18.89 39.02 28.90
C THR A 2 17.96 38.40 27.87
N SER A 3 17.76 39.05 26.72
CA SER A 3 17.20 38.36 25.58
C SER A 3 18.20 37.27 25.19
N SER A 4 17.89 36.02 25.51
CA SER A 4 18.53 34.88 24.87
C SER A 4 18.09 34.94 23.41
N VAL A 5 18.80 35.72 22.61
CA VAL A 5 18.62 35.71 21.16
C VAL A 5 19.10 34.34 20.72
N ASN A 6 18.18 33.47 20.32
CA ASN A 6 18.52 32.19 19.74
C ASN A 6 19.28 32.47 18.45
N GLN A 7 20.62 32.44 18.53
CA GLN A 7 21.48 32.62 17.38
C GLN A 7 21.75 31.25 16.75
N ALA A 8 21.75 31.22 15.42
CA ALA A 8 21.97 30.02 14.62
C ALA A 8 23.13 30.30 13.66
N SER A 9 23.98 29.31 13.42
CA SER A 9 25.11 29.43 12.50
C SER A 9 25.13 28.24 11.55
N ALA A 10 25.32 28.50 10.26
CA ALA A 10 25.44 27.48 9.24
C ALA A 10 26.64 27.75 8.32
N ILE A 11 27.25 26.69 7.81
CA ILE A 11 28.30 26.74 6.78
C ILE A 11 27.78 25.96 5.57
N ILE A 12 27.87 26.57 4.38
CA ILE A 12 27.67 25.91 3.08
C ILE A 12 29.01 25.80 2.38
N GLY A 13 29.38 24.59 1.96
CA GLY A 13 30.64 24.38 1.25
C GLY A 13 30.67 23.07 0.46
N LEU A 14 31.57 23.03 -0.54
CA LEU A 14 31.92 21.82 -1.27
C LEU A 14 33.07 21.14 -0.51
N HIS A 15 32.80 19.98 0.10
CA HIS A 15 33.81 19.25 0.87
C HIS A 15 33.65 17.73 0.66
N ARG A 16 34.73 16.99 0.89
CA ARG A 16 34.74 15.50 0.86
C ARG A 16 34.11 14.97 2.14
N LYS A 17 33.35 13.87 2.07
CA LYS A 17 32.75 13.21 3.25
C LYS A 17 33.77 12.87 4.34
N SER A 18 34.97 12.44 3.92
CA SER A 18 35.99 11.87 4.81
C SER A 18 36.95 12.88 5.45
N TYR A 19 36.84 14.19 5.19
CA TYR A 19 37.82 15.16 5.72
C TYR A 19 37.73 15.40 7.25
N ILE A 20 36.75 14.78 7.92
CA ILE A 20 36.68 14.81 9.39
C ILE A 20 37.63 13.76 10.00
N SER A 21 38.08 12.75 9.22
CA SER A 21 38.84 11.61 9.75
C SER A 21 40.06 11.16 8.94
N THR A 22 40.19 11.48 7.63
CA THR A 22 41.35 11.04 6.82
C THR A 22 41.55 11.90 5.55
N ALA A 23 42.79 12.00 5.05
CA ALA A 23 43.09 12.63 3.77
C ALA A 23 42.43 11.87 2.59
N GLY A 24 41.91 12.61 1.60
CA GLY A 24 41.26 12.02 0.42
C GLY A 24 42.24 11.34 -0.54
N THR A 25 41.72 10.46 -1.38
CA THR A 25 42.51 9.67 -2.35
C THR A 25 42.87 10.46 -3.61
N GLY A 26 42.30 11.66 -3.80
CA GLY A 26 42.52 12.50 -4.98
C GLY A 26 41.59 12.16 -6.14
N ASN A 27 40.63 11.25 -5.94
CA ASN A 27 39.57 10.93 -6.88
C ASN A 27 38.23 11.36 -6.28
N ASP A 28 37.67 12.45 -6.79
CA ASP A 28 36.46 13.07 -6.23
C ASP A 28 35.21 12.18 -6.25
N PHE A 29 35.10 11.25 -7.22
CA PHE A 29 34.02 10.27 -7.29
C PHE A 29 34.13 9.24 -6.16
N ASN A 30 35.34 8.72 -5.93
CA ASN A 30 35.62 7.78 -4.85
C ASN A 30 35.62 8.46 -3.47
N ASP A 31 35.98 9.75 -3.41
CA ASP A 31 36.07 10.55 -2.19
C ASP A 31 34.71 11.17 -1.77
N GLN A 32 33.66 10.96 -2.58
CA GLN A 32 32.29 11.43 -2.33
C GLN A 32 32.22 12.93 -2.04
N VAL A 33 32.84 13.75 -2.90
CA VAL A 33 32.76 15.21 -2.80
C VAL A 33 31.32 15.67 -3.07
N GLY A 34 30.76 16.46 -2.16
CA GLY A 34 29.38 16.93 -2.25
C GLY A 34 29.16 18.28 -1.57
N ILE A 35 27.93 18.80 -1.66
CA ILE A 35 27.50 19.98 -0.92
C ILE A 35 27.17 19.53 0.51
N TRP A 36 27.91 20.05 1.48
CA TRP A 36 27.65 19.83 2.90
C TRP A 36 27.03 21.08 3.49
N ILE A 37 25.87 20.91 4.13
CA ILE A 37 25.21 21.95 4.91
C ILE A 37 25.25 21.49 6.36
N LYS A 38 25.99 22.21 7.20
CA LYS A 38 26.05 21.95 8.65
C LYS A 38 25.69 23.22 9.38
N GLY A 39 24.76 23.11 10.31
CA GLY A 39 24.41 24.19 11.20
C GLY A 39 23.84 23.66 12.51
N TYR A 40 23.98 24.44 13.57
CA TYR A 40 23.45 24.11 14.88
C TYR A 40 22.94 25.37 15.56
N TYR A 41 21.99 25.19 16.47
CA TYR A 41 21.57 26.27 17.36
C TYR A 41 22.64 26.50 18.43
N GLN A 42 23.12 27.74 18.55
CA GLN A 42 24.15 28.08 19.53
C GLN A 42 23.68 27.69 20.95
N ASN A 43 24.61 27.15 21.75
CA ASN A 43 24.37 26.67 23.12
C ASN A 43 23.35 25.52 23.27
N LYS A 44 22.88 24.94 22.16
CA LYS A 44 22.00 23.75 22.16
C LYS A 44 22.68 22.53 21.55
N GLY A 45 23.54 22.72 20.54
CA GLY A 45 24.19 21.61 19.82
C GLY A 45 23.25 20.82 18.90
N ASP A 46 21.95 21.11 18.96
CA ASP A 46 20.94 20.57 18.06
C ASP A 46 21.19 21.02 16.62
N ALA A 47 21.09 20.08 15.69
CA ALA A 47 21.17 20.36 14.26
C ALA A 47 20.07 21.34 13.81
N MET A 48 20.43 22.24 12.90
CA MET A 48 19.46 23.07 12.19
C MET A 48 18.79 22.27 11.07
N PRO A 49 17.49 22.49 10.79
CA PRO A 49 16.86 21.94 9.60
C PRO A 49 17.45 22.53 8.32
N VAL A 50 17.44 21.74 7.24
CA VAL A 50 17.75 22.21 5.88
C VAL A 50 16.43 22.39 5.15
N PHE A 51 16.13 23.64 4.77
CA PHE A 51 14.96 23.98 3.97
C PHE A 51 15.35 24.17 2.51
N ILE A 52 14.58 23.58 1.60
CA ILE A 52 14.75 23.69 0.15
C ILE A 52 13.39 24.12 -0.42
N GLY A 53 13.21 25.39 -0.80
CA GLY A 53 11.96 25.85 -1.42
C GLY A 53 11.84 27.35 -1.74
N GLY A 54 10.98 27.66 -2.72
CA GLY A 54 10.41 28.98 -3.05
C GLY A 54 10.64 29.47 -4.50
N ALA A 55 9.56 29.72 -5.27
CA ALA A 55 9.59 30.65 -6.41
C ALA A 55 9.27 32.05 -5.86
N GLY A 56 10.28 32.93 -5.83
CA GLY A 56 10.19 34.30 -5.31
C GLY A 56 10.80 34.45 -3.91
N PHE A 57 11.63 35.50 -3.75
CA PHE A 57 12.47 35.78 -2.57
C PHE A 57 11.73 35.99 -1.23
N ASN A 58 10.40 35.99 -1.21
CA ASN A 58 9.58 36.44 -0.07
C ASN A 58 8.57 35.39 0.44
N SER A 59 8.57 34.17 -0.08
CA SER A 59 7.70 33.08 0.41
C SER A 59 8.52 32.04 1.16
N GLU A 60 8.21 31.85 2.44
CA GLU A 60 8.79 30.82 3.33
C GLU A 60 8.35 29.39 2.98
N ASP A 61 7.84 29.16 1.76
CA ASP A 61 7.34 27.87 1.31
C ASP A 61 8.50 26.89 1.08
N SER A 62 8.92 26.24 2.16
CA SER A 62 9.79 25.07 2.09
C SER A 62 9.07 23.96 1.33
N LYS A 63 9.55 23.62 0.13
CA LYS A 63 8.98 22.56 -0.71
C LYS A 63 9.50 21.18 -0.30
N MET A 64 10.72 21.14 0.24
CA MET A 64 11.32 20.00 0.92
C MET A 64 12.06 20.47 2.18
N ILE A 65 12.00 19.68 3.24
CA ILE A 65 12.77 19.89 4.48
C ILE A 65 13.48 18.59 4.86
N VAL A 66 14.71 18.69 5.38
CA VAL A 66 15.27 17.68 6.28
C VAL A 66 15.30 18.27 7.68
N ASP A 67 14.49 17.72 8.58
CA ASP A 67 14.36 18.26 9.93
C ASP A 67 15.57 17.90 10.81
N ARG A 68 15.60 18.47 12.02
CA ARG A 68 16.71 18.25 12.98
C ARG A 68 16.88 16.79 13.44
N THR A 69 15.88 15.94 13.23
CA THR A 69 15.90 14.51 13.59
C THR A 69 16.23 13.62 12.39
N GLY A 70 16.43 14.21 11.21
CA GLY A 70 16.72 13.51 9.97
C GLY A 70 15.48 13.05 9.20
N TYR A 71 14.29 13.56 9.55
CA TYR A 71 13.06 13.24 8.83
C TYR A 71 12.93 14.16 7.61
N VAL A 72 12.51 13.61 6.49
CA VAL A 72 12.33 14.32 5.23
C VAL A 72 10.86 14.65 5.05
N GLY A 73 10.52 15.93 4.97
CA GLY A 73 9.20 16.40 4.57
C GLY A 73 9.22 16.89 3.13
N ILE A 74 8.22 16.51 2.33
CA ILE A 74 7.95 17.11 1.00
C ILE A 74 6.51 17.62 1.04
N GLY A 75 6.32 18.93 0.83
CA GLY A 75 5.02 19.57 1.02
C GLY A 75 4.58 19.69 2.49
N THR A 76 5.48 19.46 3.45
CA THR A 76 5.25 19.69 4.88
C THR A 76 6.52 20.15 5.58
N SER A 77 6.39 21.04 6.57
CA SER A 77 7.49 21.51 7.41
C SER A 77 7.63 20.75 8.74
N VAL A 78 6.68 19.86 9.05
CA VAL A 78 6.64 19.08 10.30
C VAL A 78 6.39 17.60 9.95
N PRO A 79 7.40 16.88 9.44
CA PRO A 79 7.24 15.49 9.02
C PRO A 79 6.94 14.60 10.23
N ALA A 80 5.88 13.79 10.16
CA ALA A 80 5.49 12.86 11.23
C ALA A 80 6.12 11.46 11.08
N ALA A 81 6.88 11.24 10.01
CA ALA A 81 7.60 10.01 9.70
C ALA A 81 8.93 10.34 9.01
N ARG A 82 9.83 9.36 8.92
CA ARG A 82 11.15 9.53 8.26
C ARG A 82 11.05 10.11 6.85
N LEU A 83 9.99 9.80 6.13
CA LEU A 83 9.57 10.45 4.89
C LEU A 83 8.07 10.75 4.98
N ASP A 84 7.70 12.03 5.07
CA ASP A 84 6.31 12.51 5.06
C ASP A 84 6.10 13.36 3.79
N VAL A 85 5.33 12.83 2.84
CA VAL A 85 5.03 13.50 1.57
C VAL A 85 3.56 13.88 1.57
N ARG A 86 3.28 15.19 1.49
CA ARG A 86 1.94 15.74 1.40
C ARG A 86 1.74 16.37 0.03
N GLY A 87 0.73 15.89 -0.69
CA GLY A 87 0.32 16.45 -1.97
C GLY A 87 -0.88 17.37 -1.82
N THR A 88 -1.10 18.21 -2.82
CA THR A 88 -2.35 18.95 -3.00
C THR A 88 -3.45 17.99 -3.47
N GLU A 89 -4.69 18.29 -3.09
CA GLU A 89 -5.85 17.54 -3.54
C GLU A 89 -5.95 17.46 -5.07
N GLY A 90 -6.39 16.33 -5.59
CA GLY A 90 -6.51 16.08 -7.03
C GLY A 90 -5.19 15.82 -7.78
N ALA A 91 -4.02 16.01 -7.15
CA ALA A 91 -2.72 15.74 -7.73
C ALA A 91 -2.10 14.43 -7.21
N PRO A 92 -1.23 13.76 -7.99
CA PRO A 92 -0.42 12.66 -7.47
C PRO A 92 0.47 13.11 -6.32
N ILE A 93 0.50 12.34 -5.24
CA ILE A 93 1.36 12.58 -4.08
C ILE A 93 2.77 12.05 -4.37
N VAL A 94 2.85 10.85 -4.95
CA VAL A 94 4.10 10.23 -5.42
C VAL A 94 3.84 9.58 -6.78
N ARG A 95 4.79 9.71 -7.71
CA ARG A 95 4.75 9.07 -9.03
C ARG A 95 6.13 8.56 -9.43
N PHE A 96 6.17 7.33 -9.94
CA PHE A 96 7.31 6.71 -10.59
C PHE A 96 6.99 6.49 -12.07
N SER A 97 7.91 6.87 -12.96
CA SER A 97 7.80 6.71 -14.41
C SER A 97 9.21 6.54 -14.99
N THR A 98 9.31 6.11 -16.25
CA THR A 98 10.59 5.99 -16.96
C THR A 98 10.72 7.11 -18.00
N ALA A 99 11.94 7.38 -18.49
CA ALA A 99 12.17 8.45 -19.46
C ALA A 99 11.74 8.06 -20.88
N GLU A 100 11.71 6.77 -21.16
CA GLU A 100 11.47 6.18 -22.48
C GLU A 100 9.98 6.13 -22.83
N VAL A 101 9.10 6.25 -21.84
CA VAL A 101 7.65 6.21 -22.01
C VAL A 101 7.05 7.50 -21.44
N SER A 102 6.15 8.12 -22.20
CA SER A 102 5.42 9.30 -21.71
C SER A 102 4.80 9.04 -20.35
N SER A 103 4.95 9.99 -19.43
CA SER A 103 4.39 9.90 -18.09
C SER A 103 2.85 9.95 -18.04
N SER A 104 2.19 10.21 -19.18
CA SER A 104 0.74 9.98 -19.36
C SER A 104 0.40 8.52 -19.66
N ASP A 105 1.33 7.79 -20.26
CA ASP A 105 1.10 6.46 -20.86
C ASP A 105 1.52 5.34 -19.92
N ALA A 106 2.51 5.56 -19.06
CA ALA A 106 2.92 4.60 -18.04
C ALA A 106 3.38 5.27 -16.74
N TYR A 107 2.96 4.72 -15.61
CA TYR A 107 3.39 5.14 -14.27
C TYR A 107 2.96 4.14 -13.19
N LEU A 108 3.61 4.23 -12.04
CA LEU A 108 3.07 3.83 -10.75
C LEU A 108 2.84 5.09 -9.91
N LYS A 109 1.66 5.28 -9.33
CA LYS A 109 1.36 6.47 -8.52
C LYS A 109 0.55 6.18 -7.26
N LEU A 110 0.73 7.06 -6.26
CA LEU A 110 -0.06 7.16 -5.04
C LEU A 110 -0.85 8.47 -5.06
N ILE A 111 -2.16 8.41 -4.83
CA ILE A 111 -3.06 9.57 -4.88
C ILE A 111 -4.06 9.58 -3.72
N ASN A 112 -4.66 10.74 -3.44
CA ASN A 112 -5.97 10.81 -2.82
C ASN A 112 -7.04 10.62 -3.91
N ALA A 113 -7.82 9.54 -3.85
CA ALA A 113 -8.81 9.20 -4.87
C ALA A 113 -10.16 9.90 -4.69
N THR A 114 -10.26 10.86 -3.76
CA THR A 114 -11.41 11.73 -3.58
C THR A 114 -11.01 13.19 -3.72
N SER A 115 -11.98 14.02 -4.08
CA SER A 115 -11.90 15.49 -4.10
C SER A 115 -12.81 16.11 -3.03
N VAL A 116 -13.14 15.35 -1.99
CA VAL A 116 -13.99 15.79 -0.88
C VAL A 116 -13.09 16.23 0.27
N ASP A 117 -13.19 17.50 0.63
CA ASP A 117 -12.49 18.10 1.76
C ASP A 117 -12.57 17.24 3.03
N GLY A 118 -11.44 17.07 3.69
CA GLY A 118 -11.33 16.25 4.91
C GLY A 118 -11.39 14.73 4.68
N SER A 119 -11.59 14.27 3.45
CA SER A 119 -11.56 12.85 3.11
C SER A 119 -10.24 12.46 2.44
N PHE A 120 -9.70 11.31 2.85
CA PHE A 120 -8.51 10.74 2.24
C PHE A 120 -8.76 9.28 1.89
N ILE A 121 -8.83 8.99 0.59
CA ILE A 121 -8.96 7.63 0.04
C ILE A 121 -7.63 7.28 -0.63
N PRO A 122 -6.71 6.58 0.05
CA PRO A 122 -5.43 6.22 -0.53
C PRO A 122 -5.64 5.24 -1.69
N ASN A 123 -5.00 5.51 -2.82
CA ASN A 123 -5.08 4.64 -3.98
C ASN A 123 -3.72 4.46 -4.66
N ILE A 124 -3.39 3.20 -4.97
CA ILE A 124 -2.23 2.81 -5.74
C ILE A 124 -2.70 2.54 -7.17
N THR A 125 -2.15 3.24 -8.16
CA THR A 125 -2.50 3.02 -9.57
C THR A 125 -1.26 2.64 -10.38
N GLY A 126 -1.28 1.45 -10.97
CA GLY A 126 -0.39 1.07 -12.05
C GLY A 126 -1.04 1.35 -13.41
N ARG A 127 -0.33 2.04 -14.29
CA ARG A 127 -0.67 2.17 -15.71
C ARG A 127 0.52 1.67 -16.51
N ALA A 128 0.30 0.70 -17.39
CA ALA A 128 1.35 0.16 -18.24
C ALA A 128 1.12 0.53 -19.72
N LYS A 129 2.20 0.81 -20.44
CA LYS A 129 2.22 0.91 -21.89
C LYS A 129 2.94 -0.32 -22.46
N ALA A 130 2.17 -1.32 -22.88
CA ALA A 130 2.69 -2.52 -23.51
C ALA A 130 1.76 -2.90 -24.69
N PRO A 131 2.10 -2.51 -25.94
CA PRO A 131 1.24 -2.77 -27.09
C PRO A 131 0.82 -4.25 -27.20
N GLY A 132 -0.49 -4.50 -27.34
CA GLY A 132 -1.06 -5.83 -27.45
C GLY A 132 -1.13 -6.65 -26.15
N ARG A 133 -0.78 -6.08 -24.99
CA ARG A 133 -0.71 -6.82 -23.72
C ARG A 133 -1.51 -6.10 -22.60
N PRO A 134 -2.40 -6.79 -21.86
CA PRO A 134 -3.33 -6.14 -20.92
C PRO A 134 -2.74 -5.93 -19.51
N PHE A 135 -1.51 -5.42 -19.41
CA PHE A 135 -0.89 -5.17 -18.10
C PHE A 135 -1.41 -3.89 -17.45
N GLY A 136 -1.48 -3.90 -16.12
CA GLY A 136 -1.76 -2.74 -15.28
C GLY A 136 -0.79 -2.71 -14.10
N LEU A 137 -1.25 -3.22 -12.95
CA LEU A 137 -0.42 -3.49 -11.78
C LEU A 137 -0.10 -4.98 -11.71
N TYR A 138 1.17 -5.32 -11.47
CA TYR A 138 1.63 -6.70 -11.32
C TYR A 138 2.28 -6.84 -9.94
N LEU A 139 1.79 -7.79 -9.13
CA LEU A 139 2.29 -8.05 -7.78
C LEU A 139 2.80 -9.48 -7.72
N THR A 140 4.05 -9.64 -7.30
CA THR A 140 4.70 -10.95 -7.13
C THR A 140 5.18 -11.05 -5.69
N GLY A 141 4.74 -12.10 -5.02
CA GLY A 141 5.28 -12.52 -3.74
C GLY A 141 6.16 -13.75 -3.95
N GLU A 142 7.35 -13.74 -3.39
CA GLU A 142 8.25 -14.89 -3.33
C GLU A 142 8.39 -15.27 -1.86
N ALA A 143 8.20 -16.54 -1.53
CA ALA A 143 8.24 -17.05 -0.16
C ALA A 143 8.95 -18.41 -0.13
N GLU A 144 9.53 -18.75 1.01
CA GLU A 144 10.06 -20.08 1.27
C GLU A 144 8.95 -21.12 1.18
N ASP A 145 9.22 -22.26 0.54
CA ASP A 145 8.24 -23.35 0.38
C ASP A 145 8.22 -24.21 1.64
N VAL A 146 7.48 -23.74 2.64
CA VAL A 146 7.34 -24.40 3.94
C VAL A 146 5.88 -24.50 4.36
N VAL A 147 5.55 -25.52 5.15
CA VAL A 147 4.22 -25.67 5.74
C VAL A 147 4.02 -24.59 6.82
N PRO A 148 2.97 -23.76 6.75
CA PRO A 148 2.72 -22.74 7.78
C PRO A 148 2.53 -23.35 9.18
N ILE A 149 3.10 -22.71 10.20
CA ILE A 149 2.95 -23.13 11.60
C ILE A 149 1.61 -22.66 12.20
N ALA A 150 1.19 -23.29 13.31
CA ALA A 150 -0.04 -22.96 14.04
C ALA A 150 0.03 -21.55 14.65
N GLY A 151 -0.36 -20.55 13.88
CA GLY A 151 -0.26 -19.12 14.19
C GLY A 151 -0.10 -18.27 12.93
N GLU A 152 0.42 -18.89 11.86
CA GLU A 152 0.68 -18.26 10.56
C GLU A 152 -0.16 -18.87 9.44
N ALA A 153 -1.24 -19.59 9.78
CA ALA A 153 -2.08 -20.28 8.80
C ALA A 153 -2.74 -19.34 7.76
N GLY A 154 -2.81 -18.04 8.05
CA GLY A 154 -3.29 -17.01 7.13
C GLY A 154 -2.18 -16.34 6.30
N MET A 155 -0.92 -16.73 6.47
CA MET A 155 0.21 -16.15 5.73
C MET A 155 0.36 -16.83 4.36
N ALA A 156 0.77 -16.03 3.38
CA ALA A 156 0.99 -16.46 2.01
C ALA A 156 2.04 -15.54 1.38
N ALA A 157 2.54 -15.91 0.19
CA ALA A 157 3.46 -15.06 -0.57
C ALA A 157 2.89 -13.65 -0.84
N VAL A 158 1.56 -13.52 -0.98
CA VAL A 158 0.86 -12.23 -1.01
C VAL A 158 -0.33 -12.29 -0.05
N VAL A 159 -0.41 -11.33 0.87
CA VAL A 159 -1.50 -11.20 1.84
C VAL A 159 -2.23 -9.88 1.62
N ILE A 160 -3.56 -9.92 1.57
CA ILE A 160 -4.44 -8.74 1.64
C ILE A 160 -5.19 -8.83 2.96
N ASP A 161 -4.80 -8.00 3.93
CA ASP A 161 -5.39 -7.99 5.27
C ASP A 161 -6.31 -6.77 5.48
N SER A 162 -7.57 -7.05 5.83
CA SER A 162 -8.63 -6.06 5.95
C SER A 162 -9.05 -5.89 7.41
N ARG A 163 -8.83 -4.71 7.97
CA ARG A 163 -9.04 -4.40 9.38
C ARG A 163 -9.76 -3.07 9.59
N SER A 164 -10.38 -2.91 10.76
CA SER A 164 -10.95 -1.64 11.19
C SER A 164 -9.85 -0.62 11.54
N LYS A 165 -10.22 0.66 11.71
CA LYS A 165 -9.30 1.71 12.21
C LYS A 165 -8.80 1.44 13.64
N ALA A 166 -9.48 0.56 14.39
CA ALA A 166 -9.08 0.13 15.73
C ALA A 166 -8.21 -1.14 15.70
N SER A 167 -7.73 -1.58 14.52
CA SER A 167 -6.96 -2.81 14.34
C SER A 167 -7.70 -4.07 14.80
N THR A 168 -9.02 -4.12 14.59
CA THR A 168 -9.88 -5.27 14.87
C THR A 168 -10.55 -5.81 13.61
N ALA A 169 -11.16 -6.99 13.69
CA ALA A 169 -11.92 -7.58 12.60
C ALA A 169 -13.08 -6.66 12.15
N LEU A 170 -13.28 -6.58 10.84
CA LEU A 170 -14.44 -5.93 10.23
C LEU A 170 -15.66 -6.86 10.36
N THR A 171 -16.85 -6.30 10.63
CA THR A 171 -18.09 -7.08 10.82
C THR A 171 -19.16 -6.82 9.78
N ASN A 172 -19.17 -5.63 9.16
CA ASN A 172 -20.29 -5.18 8.31
C ASN A 172 -19.89 -4.89 6.84
N THR A 173 -18.61 -4.67 6.55
CA THR A 173 -18.15 -4.24 5.21
C THR A 173 -17.67 -5.43 4.36
N ASN A 174 -17.40 -5.17 3.08
CA ASN A 174 -16.63 -6.09 2.24
C ASN A 174 -15.15 -6.05 2.66
N LEU A 175 -14.51 -7.21 2.72
CA LEU A 175 -13.08 -7.38 2.99
C LEU A 175 -12.25 -7.23 1.72
N PHE A 176 -12.75 -7.74 0.59
CA PHE A 176 -12.06 -7.71 -0.69
C PHE A 176 -13.07 -7.62 -1.83
N ALA A 177 -12.72 -6.90 -2.88
CA ALA A 177 -13.55 -6.80 -4.08
C ALA A 177 -12.68 -6.75 -5.34
N ILE A 178 -13.15 -7.44 -6.38
CA ILE A 178 -12.68 -7.28 -7.76
C ILE A 178 -13.79 -6.57 -8.52
N ALA A 179 -13.44 -5.49 -9.20
CA ALA A 179 -14.39 -4.68 -9.95
C ALA A 179 -13.91 -4.45 -11.39
N ASN A 180 -14.87 -4.35 -12.30
CA ASN A 180 -14.67 -3.76 -13.61
C ASN A 180 -15.25 -2.33 -13.56
N PHE A 181 -14.37 -1.35 -13.37
CA PHE A 181 -14.78 0.01 -13.08
C PHE A 181 -15.79 0.07 -11.90
N ALA A 182 -16.94 0.69 -12.07
CA ALA A 182 -17.97 0.81 -11.03
C ALA A 182 -18.76 -0.49 -10.76
N GLN A 183 -18.50 -1.58 -11.50
CA GLN A 183 -19.22 -2.84 -11.36
C GLN A 183 -18.42 -3.84 -10.51
N SER A 184 -18.98 -4.29 -9.39
CA SER A 184 -18.40 -5.38 -8.60
C SER A 184 -18.60 -6.71 -9.31
N VAL A 185 -17.51 -7.46 -9.49
CA VAL A 185 -17.48 -8.78 -10.14
C VAL A 185 -17.35 -9.90 -9.11
N LEU A 186 -16.48 -9.70 -8.11
CA LEU A 186 -16.32 -10.59 -6.96
C LEU A 186 -16.31 -9.75 -5.69
N VAL A 187 -17.02 -10.19 -4.66
CA VAL A 187 -16.98 -9.59 -3.33
C VAL A 187 -16.79 -10.66 -2.27
N VAL A 188 -15.89 -10.40 -1.31
CA VAL A 188 -15.74 -11.18 -0.09
C VAL A 188 -16.18 -10.29 1.07
N LYS A 189 -17.14 -10.78 1.87
CA LYS A 189 -17.75 -10.05 2.98
C LYS A 189 -17.06 -10.34 4.31
N ALA A 190 -17.25 -9.44 5.28
CA ALA A 190 -16.76 -9.57 6.64
C ALA A 190 -17.18 -10.87 7.35
N ASP A 191 -18.36 -11.40 7.02
CA ASP A 191 -18.86 -12.67 7.55
C ASP A 191 -18.26 -13.91 6.86
N GLY A 192 -17.33 -13.71 5.93
CA GLY A 192 -16.69 -14.75 5.13
C GLY A 192 -17.56 -15.27 3.98
N SER A 193 -18.72 -14.68 3.70
CA SER A 193 -19.48 -15.02 2.49
C SER A 193 -18.88 -14.38 1.24
N MET A 194 -19.00 -15.06 0.10
CA MET A 194 -18.49 -14.62 -1.19
C MET A 194 -19.62 -14.52 -2.22
N GLY A 195 -19.64 -13.42 -2.98
CA GLY A 195 -20.53 -13.22 -4.12
C GLY A 195 -19.73 -13.14 -5.42
N ILE A 196 -20.18 -13.85 -6.46
CA ILE A 196 -19.65 -13.78 -7.83
C ILE A 196 -20.78 -13.29 -8.74
N GLY A 197 -20.62 -12.12 -9.34
CA GLY A 197 -21.66 -11.47 -10.13
C GLY A 197 -22.86 -10.94 -9.32
N VAL A 198 -22.83 -11.08 -7.98
CA VAL A 198 -23.84 -10.58 -7.04
C VAL A 198 -23.15 -9.97 -5.83
N THR A 199 -23.76 -8.94 -5.25
CA THR A 199 -23.29 -8.30 -4.01
C THR A 199 -24.07 -8.73 -2.78
N ASP A 200 -25.34 -9.12 -2.95
CA ASP A 200 -26.14 -9.72 -1.90
C ASP A 200 -26.07 -11.25 -1.98
N THR A 201 -25.50 -11.85 -0.93
CA THR A 201 -25.29 -13.29 -0.82
C THR A 201 -26.52 -14.02 -0.30
N LYS A 202 -27.59 -13.30 0.11
CA LYS A 202 -28.84 -13.87 0.62
C LYS A 202 -28.64 -14.91 1.74
N GLY A 203 -27.60 -14.74 2.55
CA GLY A 203 -27.24 -15.64 3.66
C GLY A 203 -26.39 -16.86 3.27
N TYR A 204 -26.13 -17.09 1.98
CA TYR A 204 -25.26 -18.17 1.52
C TYR A 204 -23.78 -17.81 1.69
N LYS A 205 -22.93 -18.82 1.99
CA LYS A 205 -21.47 -18.62 2.02
C LYS A 205 -20.85 -18.41 0.65
N LEU A 206 -21.49 -18.92 -0.41
CA LEU A 206 -21.14 -18.66 -1.80
C LEU A 206 -22.43 -18.40 -2.57
N ALA A 207 -22.54 -17.23 -3.19
CA ALA A 207 -23.65 -16.87 -4.08
C ALA A 207 -23.12 -16.54 -5.47
N VAL A 208 -23.74 -17.12 -6.50
CA VAL A 208 -23.36 -16.88 -7.91
C VAL A 208 -24.56 -16.34 -8.67
N GLY A 209 -24.41 -15.13 -9.21
CA GLY A 209 -25.37 -14.46 -10.06
C GLY A 209 -25.24 -14.89 -11.50
N GLY A 210 -25.72 -16.09 -11.82
CA GLY A 210 -25.64 -16.65 -13.16
C GLY A 210 -25.42 -18.15 -13.14
N SER A 211 -25.17 -18.71 -14.31
CA SER A 211 -24.92 -20.15 -14.47
C SER A 211 -23.55 -20.53 -13.94
N MET A 212 -23.48 -21.69 -13.29
CA MET A 212 -22.23 -22.38 -12.99
C MET A 212 -22.16 -23.64 -13.84
N ILE A 213 -21.01 -23.90 -14.45
CA ILE A 213 -20.68 -25.19 -15.05
C ILE A 213 -19.65 -25.88 -14.16
N ALA A 214 -19.84 -27.17 -13.92
CA ALA A 214 -18.92 -27.98 -13.14
C ALA A 214 -18.87 -29.39 -13.73
N GLU A 215 -17.69 -30.00 -13.74
CA GLU A 215 -17.55 -31.40 -14.13
C GLU A 215 -18.10 -32.34 -13.05
N ARG A 216 -18.01 -31.96 -11.76
CA ARG A 216 -18.56 -32.73 -10.63
C ARG A 216 -18.77 -31.85 -9.41
N VAL A 217 -19.91 -32.01 -8.74
CA VAL A 217 -20.19 -31.40 -7.43
C VAL A 217 -20.40 -32.51 -6.40
N LYS A 218 -19.74 -32.40 -5.24
CA LYS A 218 -19.94 -33.32 -4.11
C LYS A 218 -20.57 -32.54 -2.96
N VAL A 219 -21.81 -32.85 -2.65
CA VAL A 219 -22.53 -32.25 -1.52
C VAL A 219 -22.40 -33.20 -0.32
N LYS A 220 -21.98 -32.66 0.83
CA LYS A 220 -21.93 -33.37 2.11
C LYS A 220 -22.47 -32.45 3.21
N LEU A 221 -23.18 -33.01 4.17
CA LEU A 221 -23.55 -32.27 5.38
C LEU A 221 -22.30 -32.05 6.24
N LYS A 222 -22.14 -30.85 6.81
CA LYS A 222 -20.95 -30.47 7.60
C LYS A 222 -20.68 -31.44 8.78
N THR A 223 -21.74 -31.96 9.39
CA THR A 223 -21.71 -32.92 10.49
C THR A 223 -21.51 -34.37 10.06
N ALA A 224 -21.64 -34.69 8.77
CA ALA A 224 -21.51 -36.04 8.22
C ALA A 224 -20.39 -36.09 7.18
N TRP A 225 -19.16 -36.20 7.67
CA TRP A 225 -18.10 -36.82 6.89
C TRP A 225 -18.12 -38.32 7.21
N PRO A 226 -18.28 -39.23 6.24
CA PRO A 226 -19.52 -39.60 5.53
C PRO A 226 -20.60 -40.27 6.42
N ASP A 227 -21.79 -40.55 5.86
CA ASP A 227 -22.40 -41.89 6.02
C ASP A 227 -23.04 -42.39 4.70
N TYR A 228 -23.11 -43.71 4.55
CA TYR A 228 -23.03 -44.56 3.36
C TYR A 228 -24.13 -44.49 2.25
N VAL A 229 -24.45 -43.35 1.64
CA VAL A 229 -25.43 -43.36 0.51
C VAL A 229 -24.90 -44.01 -0.80
N PHE A 230 -23.62 -44.43 -0.82
CA PHE A 230 -23.02 -45.21 -1.92
C PHE A 230 -22.40 -46.53 -1.45
N ALA A 231 -22.67 -46.99 -0.23
CA ALA A 231 -22.24 -48.34 0.11
C ALA A 231 -23.09 -49.37 -0.63
N HIS A 232 -22.46 -50.49 -0.96
CA HIS A 232 -23.05 -51.54 -1.79
C HIS A 232 -24.30 -52.19 -1.15
N ASP A 233 -24.51 -51.96 0.15
CA ASP A 233 -25.58 -52.47 1.00
C ASP A 233 -26.64 -51.41 1.37
N TYR A 234 -26.56 -50.20 0.82
CA TYR A 234 -27.58 -49.17 1.05
C TYR A 234 -28.92 -49.56 0.38
N GLN A 235 -29.93 -49.86 1.19
CA GLN A 235 -31.28 -50.17 0.69
C GLN A 235 -31.99 -48.90 0.24
N LEU A 236 -32.19 -48.78 -1.07
CA LEU A 236 -32.98 -47.70 -1.66
C LEU A 236 -34.45 -47.81 -1.21
N PRO A 237 -35.09 -46.71 -0.78
CA PRO A 237 -36.53 -46.67 -0.61
C PRO A 237 -37.24 -47.02 -1.94
N PRO A 238 -38.33 -47.79 -1.90
CA PRO A 238 -39.11 -48.11 -3.11
C PRO A 238 -39.64 -46.83 -3.76
N LEU A 239 -39.70 -46.83 -5.10
CA LEU A 239 -40.09 -45.68 -5.93
C LEU A 239 -41.41 -45.02 -5.52
N SER A 240 -42.34 -45.78 -4.93
CA SER A 240 -43.63 -45.30 -4.43
C SER A 240 -43.53 -44.32 -3.25
N VAL A 241 -42.36 -44.19 -2.63
CA VAL A 241 -42.11 -43.30 -1.47
C VAL A 241 -41.32 -42.04 -1.87
N VAL A 242 -40.72 -42.01 -3.07
CA VAL A 242 -39.79 -40.95 -3.50
C VAL A 242 -40.42 -40.03 -4.56
N ALA A 243 -41.50 -40.46 -5.21
CA ALA A 243 -42.22 -39.66 -6.20
C ALA A 243 -43.40 -38.91 -5.56
N ASP A 244 -43.13 -37.70 -5.09
CA ASP A 244 -44.13 -36.62 -4.91
C ASP A 244 -43.69 -35.41 -5.75
#